data_AF-A0A6I5N8S9-F1
#
_entry.id   AF-A0A6I5N8S9-F1
#
_cell.length_a   1.000
_cell.length_b   1.000
_cell.length_c   1.000
_cell.angle_alpha   90.00
_cell.angle_beta   90.00
_cell.angle_gamma   90.00
#
_symmetry.space_group_name_H-M   'P 1'
#
loop_
_entity.id
_entity.type
_entity.pdbx_description
1 polymer ?
#
loop_
_entity_poly.entity_id
_entity_poly.type
_entity_poly.pdbx_seq_one_letter_code
_entity_poly.pdbx_strand_id
1 'polypeptide(L)'
;MKFVSDPSIAIKVNRMRRRVRWQHPEILKKGIDQTRLVLPDETRADAFSFMVIGDSGAGYHSGDNPQRRVAEWLMENSDGCEFVMHTGDLIYLVGSSEQYRENFIEPYREWIVGGESPAQIRYDQMRFKLPFLPTPGNHDYYDLPIVYGLLMQVFGPLLKLFRQFDLDVGRHGSYQGDAYARAFLDYLTEVNEADLAAHLDRYYTAQTHTGRALSYQPGQFTRLPNRYYRL
;
A
#
# COMPACT_ATOMS: atom_id res chain seq x y z
N MET A 1 -18.44 -20.65 -10.22
CA MET A 1 -18.68 -19.55 -9.25
C MET A 1 -17.36 -18.80 -9.10
N LYS A 2 -17.27 -17.51 -9.40
CA LYS A 2 -16.04 -16.74 -9.11
C LYS A 2 -16.00 -16.49 -7.59
N PHE A 3 -15.01 -17.06 -6.91
CA PHE A 3 -14.87 -16.96 -5.45
C PHE A 3 -14.49 -15.55 -4.96
N VAL A 4 -14.01 -14.71 -5.88
CA VAL A 4 -13.61 -13.32 -5.65
C VAL A 4 -14.30 -12.40 -6.65
N SER A 5 -14.60 -11.18 -6.23
CA SER A 5 -15.15 -10.11 -7.07
C SER A 5 -14.07 -9.08 -7.38
N ASP A 6 -13.82 -8.85 -8.66
CA ASP A 6 -12.96 -7.76 -9.13
C ASP A 6 -13.83 -6.55 -9.54
N PRO A 7 -13.73 -5.38 -8.87
CA PRO A 7 -14.47 -4.19 -9.28
C PRO A 7 -14.04 -3.70 -10.68
N SER A 8 -14.94 -3.03 -11.39
CA SER A 8 -14.61 -2.43 -12.68
C SER A 8 -13.53 -1.34 -12.52
N ILE A 9 -12.77 -1.07 -13.59
CA ILE A 9 -11.74 0.00 -13.60
C ILE A 9 -12.34 1.34 -13.15
N ALA A 10 -13.55 1.67 -13.59
CA ALA A 10 -14.24 2.90 -13.18
C ALA A 10 -14.47 2.98 -11.67
N ILE A 11 -14.84 1.86 -11.02
CA ILE A 11 -14.98 1.78 -9.57
C ILE A 11 -13.62 1.93 -8.89
N LYS A 12 -12.58 1.22 -9.36
CA LYS A 12 -11.20 1.30 -8.82
C LYS A 12 -10.72 2.76 -8.78
N VAL A 13 -10.81 3.44 -9.92
CA VAL A 13 -10.41 4.86 -10.06
C VAL A 13 -11.25 5.77 -9.16
N ASN A 14 -12.58 5.59 -9.12
CA ASN A 14 -13.45 6.44 -8.30
C ASN A 14 -13.15 6.29 -6.81
N ARG A 15 -12.92 5.06 -6.33
CA ARG A 15 -12.56 4.78 -4.94
C ARG A 15 -11.27 5.47 -4.55
N MET A 16 -10.19 5.28 -5.32
CA MET A 16 -8.90 5.89 -5.00
C MET A 16 -8.95 7.43 -5.00
N ARG A 17 -9.73 8.03 -5.92
CA ARG A 17 -9.91 9.48 -5.94
C ARG A 17 -10.64 10.03 -4.72
N ARG A 18 -11.68 9.33 -4.25
CA ARG A 18 -12.37 9.71 -3.01
C ARG A 18 -11.41 9.66 -1.83
N ARG A 19 -10.63 8.58 -1.74
CA ARG A 19 -9.67 8.31 -0.65
C ARG A 19 -8.65 9.43 -0.46
N VAL A 20 -8.12 9.98 -1.55
CA VAL A 20 -7.19 11.11 -1.52
C VAL A 20 -7.87 12.49 -1.62
N ARG A 21 -9.20 12.57 -1.46
CA ARG A 21 -9.98 13.82 -1.61
C ARG A 21 -9.60 14.60 -2.86
N TRP A 22 -9.62 13.94 -4.02
CA TRP A 22 -9.17 14.51 -5.29
C TRP A 22 -9.81 15.88 -5.58
N GLN A 23 -8.98 16.89 -5.84
CA GLN A 23 -9.37 18.28 -6.12
C GLN A 23 -10.24 18.94 -5.05
N HIS A 24 -10.04 18.56 -3.78
CA HIS A 24 -10.67 19.23 -2.65
C HIS A 24 -10.38 20.75 -2.66
N PRO A 25 -11.33 21.63 -2.26
CA PRO A 25 -11.14 23.08 -2.26
C PRO A 25 -9.85 23.56 -1.58
N GLU A 26 -9.50 23.01 -0.41
CA GLU A 26 -8.25 23.35 0.29
C GLU A 26 -6.98 22.93 -0.50
N ILE A 27 -7.04 21.83 -1.24
CA ILE A 27 -5.93 21.38 -2.09
C ILE A 27 -5.74 22.35 -3.26
N LEU A 28 -6.84 22.73 -3.92
CA LEU A 28 -6.82 23.69 -5.03
C LEU A 28 -6.34 25.07 -4.57
N LYS A 29 -6.87 25.57 -3.45
CA LYS A 29 -6.51 26.86 -2.85
C LYS A 29 -5.02 26.95 -2.52
N LYS A 30 -4.41 25.84 -2.07
CA LYS A 30 -2.98 25.77 -1.75
C LYS A 30 -2.10 25.50 -2.98
N GLY A 31 -2.68 25.39 -4.18
CA GLY A 31 -1.94 25.10 -5.40
C GLY A 31 -1.22 23.76 -5.35
N ILE A 32 -1.85 22.74 -4.75
CA ILE A 32 -1.26 21.42 -4.59
C ILE A 32 -1.52 20.57 -5.84
N ASP A 33 -0.44 20.08 -6.45
CA ASP A 33 -0.47 19.07 -7.49
C ASP A 33 -0.50 17.67 -6.87
N GLN A 34 -1.70 17.09 -6.81
CA GLN A 34 -1.91 15.73 -6.31
C GLN A 34 -1.37 14.62 -7.24
N THR A 35 -0.75 14.98 -8.36
CA THR A 35 -0.10 14.02 -9.27
C THR A 35 1.40 13.89 -9.07
N ARG A 36 1.98 14.72 -8.20
CA ARG A 36 3.42 14.80 -7.99
C ARG A 36 3.77 14.28 -6.61
N LEU A 37 4.90 13.58 -6.57
CA LEU A 37 5.60 13.17 -5.36
C LEU A 37 7.05 13.62 -5.53
N VAL A 38 7.62 14.18 -4.48
CA VAL A 38 9.04 14.51 -4.44
C VAL A 38 9.71 13.60 -3.41
N LEU A 39 10.73 12.88 -3.86
CA LEU A 39 11.62 12.11 -2.99
C LEU A 39 12.67 13.05 -2.39
N PRO A 40 13.19 12.76 -1.19
CA PRO A 40 14.29 13.55 -0.64
C PRO A 40 15.51 13.42 -1.57
N ASP A 41 16.03 14.56 -1.98
CA ASP A 41 17.19 14.66 -2.85
C ASP A 41 18.39 15.05 -1.99
N GLU A 42 19.29 14.10 -1.68
CA GLU A 42 20.53 14.41 -0.96
C GLU A 42 21.61 14.97 -1.88
N THR A 43 21.51 14.71 -3.20
CA THR A 43 22.43 15.23 -4.21
C THR A 43 21.73 15.28 -5.55
N ARG A 44 21.65 16.48 -6.15
CA ARG A 44 21.32 16.70 -7.56
C ARG A 44 22.29 15.93 -8.45
N ALA A 45 22.04 14.65 -8.65
CA ALA A 45 22.74 13.83 -9.61
C ALA A 45 22.06 13.97 -10.97
N ASP A 46 22.84 13.94 -12.05
CA ASP A 46 22.32 13.96 -13.42
C ASP A 46 21.60 12.65 -13.81
N ALA A 47 21.66 11.64 -12.93
CA ALA A 47 21.04 10.34 -13.08
C ALA A 47 20.55 9.82 -11.73
N PHE A 48 19.56 8.92 -11.76
CA PHE A 48 19.07 8.22 -10.58
C PHE A 48 19.09 6.71 -10.79
N SER A 49 19.22 5.95 -9.71
CA SER A 49 19.18 4.48 -9.71
C SER A 49 18.00 3.94 -8.90
N PHE A 50 17.35 2.89 -9.39
CA PHE A 50 16.16 2.33 -8.73
C PHE A 50 16.00 0.84 -9.02
N MET A 51 15.25 0.17 -8.15
CA MET A 51 14.79 -1.21 -8.37
C MET A 51 13.33 -1.24 -8.79
N VAL A 52 12.98 -2.20 -9.64
CA VAL A 52 11.61 -2.44 -10.07
C VAL A 52 11.27 -3.92 -9.91
N ILE A 53 10.10 -4.17 -9.31
CA ILE A 53 9.54 -5.51 -9.15
C ILE A 53 8.01 -5.46 -9.19
N GLY A 54 7.36 -6.58 -9.37
CA GLY A 54 5.90 -6.71 -9.30
C GLY A 54 5.48 -8.15 -9.09
N ASP A 55 4.21 -8.35 -8.78
CA ASP A 55 3.60 -9.67 -8.60
C ASP A 55 4.44 -10.57 -7.66
N SER A 56 4.97 -9.94 -6.61
CA SER A 56 5.80 -10.61 -5.60
C SER A 56 4.96 -11.27 -4.52
N GLY A 57 3.68 -10.91 -4.43
CA GLY A 57 2.77 -11.43 -3.44
C GLY A 57 2.65 -12.94 -3.58
N ALA A 58 2.79 -13.63 -2.46
CA ALA A 58 2.60 -15.06 -2.37
C ALA A 58 1.52 -15.33 -1.32
N GLY A 59 0.64 -16.29 -1.59
CA GLY A 59 -0.22 -16.83 -0.54
C GLY A 59 0.59 -17.68 0.45
N TYR A 60 -0.07 -18.25 1.44
CA TYR A 60 0.56 -19.20 2.37
C TYR A 60 1.29 -20.35 1.65
N HIS A 61 2.57 -20.55 2.00
CA HIS A 61 3.39 -21.69 1.58
C HIS A 61 3.99 -22.36 2.82
N SER A 62 3.75 -23.66 3.01
CA SER A 62 4.29 -24.38 4.16
C SER A 62 5.80 -24.57 4.03
N GLY A 63 6.58 -23.82 4.83
CA GLY A 63 8.03 -24.01 4.96
C GLY A 63 8.91 -23.24 3.95
N ASP A 64 8.31 -22.49 3.03
CA ASP A 64 9.01 -21.53 2.16
C ASP A 64 8.21 -20.22 2.14
N ASN A 65 8.87 -19.10 1.91
CA ASN A 65 8.22 -17.82 1.71
C ASN A 65 8.88 -17.12 0.50
N PRO A 66 8.36 -17.35 -0.72
CA PRO A 66 8.92 -16.78 -1.93
C PRO A 66 9.00 -15.24 -1.89
N GLN A 67 7.99 -14.60 -1.33
CA GLN A 67 7.94 -13.15 -1.18
C GLN A 67 9.02 -12.63 -0.23
N ARG A 68 9.34 -13.38 0.83
CA ARG A 68 10.45 -13.09 1.73
C ARG A 68 11.79 -13.15 0.99
N ARG A 69 12.02 -14.19 0.19
CA ARG A 69 13.27 -14.32 -0.59
C ARG A 69 13.45 -13.18 -1.58
N VAL A 70 12.35 -12.75 -2.19
CA VAL A 70 12.31 -11.55 -3.03
C VAL A 70 12.69 -10.29 -2.23
N ALA A 71 12.10 -10.10 -1.05
CA ALA A 71 12.38 -8.95 -0.19
C ALA A 71 13.84 -8.92 0.31
N GLU A 72 14.43 -10.08 0.59
CA GLU A 72 15.85 -10.24 0.93
C GLU A 72 16.75 -9.91 -0.26
N TRP A 73 16.45 -10.47 -1.43
CA TRP A 73 17.21 -10.20 -2.65
C TRP A 73 17.20 -8.70 -3.01
N LEU A 74 16.04 -8.05 -2.90
CA LEU A 74 15.95 -6.60 -3.10
C LEU A 74 16.84 -5.85 -2.10
N MET A 75 16.95 -6.33 -0.86
CA MET A 75 17.73 -5.63 0.18
C MET A 75 19.21 -5.77 -0.12
N GLU A 76 19.66 -6.97 -0.45
CA GLU A 76 21.05 -7.26 -0.86
C GLU A 76 21.50 -6.46 -2.08
N ASN A 77 20.56 -6.04 -2.93
CA ASN A 77 20.83 -5.27 -4.15
C ASN A 77 20.36 -3.81 -4.05
N SER A 78 19.98 -3.35 -2.85
CA SER A 78 19.47 -1.98 -2.64
C SER A 78 20.56 -0.92 -2.60
N ASP A 79 21.81 -1.31 -2.41
CA ASP A 79 22.95 -0.40 -2.34
C ASP A 79 23.04 0.47 -3.61
N GLY A 80 23.06 1.79 -3.42
CA GLY A 80 23.10 2.76 -4.51
C GLY A 80 21.76 3.02 -5.20
N CYS A 81 20.68 2.32 -4.84
CA CYS A 81 19.34 2.63 -5.33
C CYS A 81 18.64 3.67 -4.44
N GLU A 82 18.04 4.67 -5.06
CA GLU A 82 17.32 5.75 -4.36
C GLU A 82 15.89 5.37 -3.98
N PHE A 83 15.29 4.45 -4.74
CA PHE A 83 13.92 4.01 -4.50
C PHE A 83 13.61 2.65 -5.11
N VAL A 84 12.50 2.06 -4.65
CA VAL A 84 11.91 0.84 -5.18
C VAL A 84 10.55 1.14 -5.78
N MET A 85 10.30 0.69 -7.00
CA MET A 85 8.97 0.66 -7.61
C MET A 85 8.39 -0.75 -7.53
N HIS A 86 7.17 -0.87 -6.99
CA HIS A 86 6.43 -2.12 -6.98
C HIS A 86 5.20 -2.03 -7.90
N THR A 87 5.10 -2.87 -8.92
CA THR A 87 4.10 -2.74 -10.00
C THR A 87 2.77 -3.44 -9.72
N GLY A 88 2.54 -3.91 -8.49
CA GLY A 88 1.26 -4.43 -8.03
C GLY A 88 1.30 -5.84 -7.48
N ASP A 89 0.14 -6.29 -7.01
CA ASP A 89 -0.11 -7.60 -6.43
C ASP A 89 0.88 -7.92 -5.31
N LEU A 90 0.94 -6.98 -4.36
CA LEU A 90 1.71 -7.09 -3.14
C LEU A 90 1.11 -8.11 -2.18
N ILE A 91 -0.22 -8.12 -2.10
CA ILE A 91 -0.97 -8.85 -1.07
C ILE A 91 -1.87 -9.88 -1.73
N TYR A 92 -1.40 -11.11 -1.74
CA TYR A 92 -2.24 -12.26 -2.04
C TYR A 92 -3.01 -12.69 -0.79
N LEU A 93 -4.17 -13.33 -0.92
CA LEU A 93 -4.91 -13.61 -2.17
C LEU A 93 -5.87 -12.48 -2.58
N VAL A 94 -6.38 -11.68 -1.65
CA VAL A 94 -7.51 -10.76 -1.91
C VAL A 94 -7.25 -9.35 -1.40
N GLY A 95 -5.99 -9.00 -1.10
CA GLY A 95 -5.65 -7.67 -0.61
C GLY A 95 -6.30 -7.30 0.72
N SER A 96 -6.70 -8.28 1.54
CA SER A 96 -7.33 -8.02 2.84
C SER A 96 -6.32 -7.43 3.81
N SER A 97 -6.75 -6.50 4.66
CA SER A 97 -5.91 -6.00 5.75
C SER A 97 -5.42 -7.11 6.70
N GLU A 98 -6.16 -8.23 6.78
CA GLU A 98 -5.78 -9.40 7.58
C GLU A 98 -4.52 -10.12 7.05
N GLN A 99 -4.24 -9.99 5.74
CA GLN A 99 -3.11 -10.63 5.07
C GLN A 99 -1.81 -9.84 5.20
N TYR A 100 -1.88 -8.53 5.51
CA TYR A 100 -0.69 -7.66 5.48
C TYR A 100 0.42 -8.09 6.43
N ARG A 101 0.09 -8.67 7.59
CA ARG A 101 1.12 -9.07 8.54
C ARG A 101 2.00 -10.17 7.96
N GLU A 102 1.38 -11.28 7.59
CA GLU A 102 2.07 -12.50 7.15
C GLU A 102 2.58 -12.36 5.71
N ASN A 103 1.82 -11.66 4.85
CA ASN A 103 2.09 -11.58 3.40
C ASN A 103 2.77 -10.28 2.99
N PHE A 104 3.18 -9.42 3.93
CA PHE A 104 3.98 -8.23 3.57
C PHE A 104 4.89 -7.73 4.69
N ILE A 105 4.35 -7.43 5.87
CA ILE A 105 5.13 -6.83 6.97
C ILE A 105 6.24 -7.77 7.42
N GLU A 106 5.94 -9.06 7.64
CA GLU A 106 6.95 -10.05 8.02
C GLU A 106 7.98 -10.32 6.91
N PRO A 107 7.58 -10.52 5.63
CA PRO A 107 8.49 -10.62 4.50
C PRO A 107 9.41 -9.41 4.29
N TYR A 108 8.86 -8.19 4.37
CA TYR A 108 9.58 -6.93 4.10
C TYR A 108 10.09 -6.23 5.36
N ARG A 109 10.20 -6.93 6.49
CA ARG A 109 10.49 -6.31 7.79
C ARG A 109 11.72 -5.39 7.80
N GLU A 110 12.79 -5.73 7.09
CA GLU A 110 14.01 -4.91 7.06
C GLU A 110 13.79 -3.57 6.33
N TRP A 111 12.80 -3.48 5.46
CA TRP A 111 12.39 -2.27 4.75
C TRP A 111 11.55 -1.33 5.61
N ILE A 112 10.94 -1.83 6.69
CA ILE A 112 9.95 -1.12 7.50
C ILE A 112 10.60 -0.66 8.82
N VAL A 113 10.31 0.58 9.22
CA VAL A 113 10.68 1.09 10.56
C VAL A 113 9.94 0.29 11.63
N GLY A 114 10.66 -0.28 12.58
CA GLY A 114 10.08 -1.16 13.60
C GLY A 114 10.00 -2.63 13.19
N GLY A 115 10.57 -3.00 12.03
CA GLY A 115 10.52 -4.35 11.48
C GLY A 115 11.19 -5.43 12.32
N GLU A 116 11.99 -5.08 13.32
CA GLU A 116 12.46 -6.01 14.34
C GLU A 116 11.32 -6.58 15.20
N SER A 117 10.16 -5.92 15.23
CA SER A 117 8.94 -6.36 15.92
C SER A 117 7.71 -6.31 14.99
N PRO A 118 7.61 -7.15 13.93
CA PRO A 118 6.54 -7.10 12.92
C PRO A 118 5.13 -7.15 13.51
N ALA A 119 4.94 -7.89 14.60
CA ALA A 119 3.66 -8.04 15.29
C ALA A 119 3.10 -6.73 15.88
N GLN A 120 3.94 -5.71 16.07
CA GLN A 120 3.54 -4.40 16.59
C GLN A 120 3.26 -3.38 15.48
N ILE A 121 3.59 -3.70 14.22
CA ILE A 121 3.38 -2.81 13.10
C ILE A 121 1.95 -2.98 12.61
N ARG A 122 1.19 -1.88 12.65
CA ARG A 122 -0.11 -1.83 12.00
C ARG A 122 0.06 -1.62 10.49
N TYR A 123 -0.70 -2.37 9.69
CA TYR A 123 -0.65 -2.27 8.23
C TYR A 123 -0.93 -0.87 7.70
N ASP A 124 -1.81 -0.12 8.39
CA ASP A 124 -2.20 1.25 8.03
C ASP A 124 -1.25 2.32 8.58
N GLN A 125 -0.14 1.94 9.23
CA GLN A 125 0.84 2.86 9.81
C GLN A 125 2.29 2.50 9.44
N MET A 126 2.46 1.67 8.42
CA MET A 126 3.79 1.31 7.93
C MET A 126 4.59 2.55 7.50
N ARG A 127 5.87 2.56 7.87
CA ARG A 127 6.85 3.56 7.43
C ARG A 127 8.06 2.86 6.84
N PHE A 128 8.51 3.29 5.67
CA PHE A 128 9.63 2.65 4.97
C PHE A 128 10.94 3.39 5.18
N LYS A 129 12.04 2.65 5.34
CA LYS A 129 13.39 3.20 5.52
C LYS A 129 13.95 3.81 4.23
N LEU A 130 13.58 3.26 3.08
CA LEU A 130 13.86 3.76 1.73
C LEU A 130 12.54 4.14 1.05
N PRO A 131 12.52 5.07 0.07
CA PRO A 131 11.36 5.25 -0.79
C PRO A 131 10.85 3.95 -1.42
N PHE A 132 9.65 3.53 -1.03
CA PHE A 132 8.97 2.33 -1.50
C PHE A 132 7.67 2.75 -2.19
N LEU A 133 7.59 2.55 -3.50
CA LEU A 133 6.66 3.23 -4.38
C LEU A 133 5.69 2.25 -5.06
N PRO A 134 4.80 1.58 -4.31
CA PRO A 134 3.91 0.61 -4.91
C PRO A 134 2.80 1.24 -5.75
N THR A 135 2.25 0.40 -6.60
CA THR A 135 0.98 0.58 -7.31
C THR A 135 0.08 -0.61 -6.96
N PRO A 136 -1.25 -0.46 -6.94
CA PRO A 136 -2.13 -1.58 -6.66
C PRO A 136 -2.33 -2.45 -7.91
N GLY A 137 -2.19 -3.77 -7.76
CA GLY A 137 -2.58 -4.78 -8.75
C GLY A 137 -4.04 -5.20 -8.58
N ASN A 138 -4.50 -6.22 -9.31
CA ASN A 138 -5.88 -6.70 -9.23
C ASN A 138 -6.20 -7.38 -7.89
N HIS A 139 -5.26 -8.12 -7.32
CA HIS A 139 -5.44 -8.79 -6.03
C HIS A 139 -5.67 -7.78 -4.91
N ASP A 140 -5.04 -6.61 -5.01
CA ASP A 140 -5.24 -5.51 -4.07
C ASP A 140 -6.67 -4.94 -4.11
N TYR A 141 -7.49 -5.25 -5.11
CA TYR A 141 -8.89 -4.79 -5.26
C TYR A 141 -9.96 -5.85 -4.99
N TYR A 142 -9.57 -7.10 -4.79
CA TYR A 142 -10.54 -8.18 -4.71
C TYR A 142 -11.40 -8.12 -3.45
N ASP A 143 -12.68 -8.42 -3.62
CA ASP A 143 -13.63 -8.60 -2.52
C ASP A 143 -14.14 -10.04 -2.46
N LEU A 144 -14.43 -10.48 -1.24
CA LEU A 144 -15.12 -11.74 -0.98
C LEU A 144 -16.62 -11.50 -0.86
N PRO A 145 -17.46 -12.44 -1.32
CA PRO A 145 -18.90 -12.39 -1.04
C PRO A 145 -19.17 -12.34 0.47
N ILE A 146 -20.11 -11.50 0.90
CA ILE A 146 -20.46 -11.30 2.33
C ILE A 146 -20.80 -12.62 3.03
N VAL A 147 -21.49 -13.53 2.33
CA VAL A 147 -21.85 -14.86 2.84
C VAL A 147 -20.61 -15.68 3.22
N TYR A 148 -19.51 -15.53 2.46
CA TYR A 148 -18.26 -16.21 2.76
C TYR A 148 -17.64 -15.70 4.07
N GLY A 149 -17.66 -14.39 4.30
CA GLY A 149 -17.18 -13.80 5.55
C GLY A 149 -17.94 -14.31 6.78
N LEU A 150 -19.27 -14.46 6.66
CA LEU A 150 -20.11 -15.04 7.71
C LEU A 150 -19.75 -16.51 7.97
N LEU A 151 -19.58 -17.31 6.90
CA LEU A 151 -19.17 -18.71 7.03
C LEU A 151 -17.80 -18.84 7.71
N MET A 152 -16.81 -18.04 7.33
CA MET A 152 -15.49 -18.04 7.97
C MET A 152 -15.54 -17.57 9.42
N GLN A 153 -16.46 -16.67 9.78
CA GLN A 153 -16.63 -16.26 11.18
C GLN A 153 -17.21 -17.38 12.05
N VAL A 154 -18.20 -18.12 11.53
CA VAL A 154 -18.88 -19.19 12.26
C VAL A 154 -18.02 -20.46 12.32
N PHE A 155 -17.42 -20.84 11.20
CA PHE A 155 -16.72 -22.13 11.05
C PHE A 155 -15.19 -22.00 11.13
N GLY A 156 -14.62 -20.79 11.17
CA GLY A 156 -13.18 -20.56 11.16
C GLY A 156 -12.38 -21.34 12.21
N PRO A 157 -12.79 -21.42 13.49
CA PRO A 157 -12.09 -22.21 14.49
C PRO A 157 -12.06 -23.71 14.16
N LEU A 158 -13.13 -24.22 13.54
CA LEU A 158 -13.22 -25.62 13.12
C LEU A 158 -12.34 -25.88 11.89
N LEU A 159 -12.35 -24.95 10.92
CA LEU A 159 -11.54 -25.01 9.70
C LEU A 159 -10.03 -24.96 10.01
N LYS A 160 -9.61 -24.14 10.98
CA LYS A 160 -8.21 -24.09 11.46
C LYS A 160 -7.71 -25.41 12.05
N LEU A 161 -8.62 -26.25 12.55
CA LEU A 161 -8.26 -27.58 13.04
C LEU A 161 -7.85 -28.53 11.90
N PHE A 162 -8.32 -28.26 10.68
CA PHE A 162 -7.96 -28.96 9.45
C PHE A 162 -6.89 -28.15 8.70
N ARG A 163 -5.62 -28.30 9.10
CA ARG A 163 -4.42 -27.67 8.47
C ARG A 163 -4.32 -27.79 6.94
N GLN A 164 -5.08 -28.68 6.31
CA GLN A 164 -5.16 -28.81 4.84
C GLN A 164 -5.99 -27.70 4.17
N PHE A 165 -6.76 -26.92 4.93
CA PHE A 165 -7.57 -25.80 4.46
C PHE A 165 -7.11 -24.47 5.06
N ASP A 166 -5.79 -24.26 5.23
CA ASP A 166 -5.20 -22.92 5.36
C ASP A 166 -5.42 -22.15 4.04
N LEU A 167 -6.69 -21.93 3.73
CA LEU A 167 -7.15 -20.94 2.81
C LEU A 167 -6.72 -19.63 3.45
N ASP A 168 -5.68 -19.03 2.90
CA ASP A 168 -5.21 -17.68 3.17
C ASP A 168 -6.25 -16.64 2.69
N VAL A 169 -7.50 -16.88 3.07
CA VAL A 169 -8.69 -16.16 2.68
C VAL A 169 -9.25 -15.66 3.99
N GLY A 170 -8.95 -14.39 4.27
CA GLY A 170 -9.48 -13.69 5.43
C GLY A 170 -11.01 -13.67 5.48
N ARG A 171 -11.56 -13.05 6.52
CA ARG A 171 -13.01 -12.87 6.69
C ARG A 171 -13.59 -11.90 5.65
N HIS A 172 -12.76 -11.03 5.10
CA HIS A 172 -13.14 -10.06 4.10
C HIS A 172 -12.04 -9.88 3.04
N GLY A 173 -12.39 -9.25 1.91
CA GLY A 173 -11.42 -8.81 0.91
C GLY A 173 -10.84 -7.43 1.21
N SER A 174 -10.37 -6.72 0.20
CA SER A 174 -9.71 -5.42 0.36
C SER A 174 -10.65 -4.23 0.49
N TYR A 175 -11.97 -4.43 0.34
CA TYR A 175 -12.99 -3.39 0.18
C TYR A 175 -12.68 -2.49 -1.02
N GLN A 176 -12.48 -3.10 -2.18
CA GLN A 176 -12.17 -2.40 -3.42
C GLN A 176 -10.89 -1.54 -3.28
N GLY A 177 -9.84 -2.09 -2.68
CA GLY A 177 -8.53 -1.46 -2.51
C GLY A 177 -8.40 -0.52 -1.31
N ASP A 178 -9.27 -0.65 -0.31
CA ASP A 178 -9.23 0.19 0.89
C ASP A 178 -8.00 -0.12 1.74
N ALA A 179 -7.71 -1.41 1.92
CA ALA A 179 -6.55 -1.85 2.67
C ALA A 179 -5.25 -1.30 2.04
N TYR A 180 -5.09 -1.42 0.72
CA TYR A 180 -3.99 -0.81 -0.02
C TYR A 180 -3.90 0.70 0.20
N ALA A 181 -5.03 1.40 0.08
CA ALA A 181 -5.03 2.84 0.20
C ALA A 181 -4.62 3.32 1.59
N ARG A 182 -5.07 2.64 2.64
CA ARG A 182 -4.67 2.93 4.03
C ARG A 182 -3.22 2.58 4.30
N ALA A 183 -2.71 1.51 3.67
CA ALA A 183 -1.34 1.07 3.82
C ALA A 183 -0.33 2.04 3.18
N PHE A 184 -0.62 2.51 1.96
CA PHE A 184 0.39 3.17 1.13
C PHE A 184 0.05 4.60 0.72
N LEU A 185 -1.23 4.95 0.55
CA LEU A 185 -1.60 6.29 0.10
C LEU A 185 -1.70 7.27 1.27
N ASP A 186 -1.60 8.56 0.94
CA ASP A 186 -2.00 9.61 1.86
C ASP A 186 -3.53 9.63 1.94
N TYR A 187 -4.06 8.85 2.88
CA TYR A 187 -5.49 8.54 3.00
C TYR A 187 -6.29 9.70 3.60
N LEU A 188 -6.40 10.79 2.83
CA LEU A 188 -6.99 12.06 3.26
C LEU A 188 -8.46 11.96 3.68
N THR A 189 -9.18 10.90 3.31
CA THR A 189 -10.57 10.70 3.73
C THR A 189 -10.73 10.67 5.26
N GLU A 190 -9.74 10.17 5.99
CA GLU A 190 -9.76 10.12 7.46
C GLU A 190 -9.22 11.37 8.17
N VAL A 191 -8.62 12.30 7.43
CA VAL A 191 -8.20 13.58 8.00
C VAL A 191 -9.44 14.44 8.20
N ASN A 192 -9.72 14.89 9.43
CA ASN A 192 -10.88 15.75 9.68
C ASN A 192 -10.82 17.01 8.82
N GLU A 193 -11.98 17.55 8.45
CA GLU A 193 -12.06 18.75 7.62
C GLU A 193 -11.34 19.96 8.24
N ALA A 194 -11.44 20.11 9.56
CA ALA A 194 -10.75 21.16 10.31
C ALA A 194 -9.21 21.01 10.31
N ASP A 195 -8.71 19.77 10.21
CA ASP A 195 -7.29 19.45 10.28
C ASP A 195 -6.64 19.36 8.89
N LEU A 196 -7.45 19.31 7.82
CA LEU A 196 -6.96 19.09 6.46
C LEU A 196 -5.94 20.16 6.04
N ALA A 197 -6.23 21.43 6.29
CA ALA A 197 -5.31 22.51 5.91
C ALA A 197 -3.93 22.36 6.60
N ALA A 198 -3.92 21.99 7.88
CA ALA A 198 -2.70 21.77 8.65
C ALA A 198 -1.93 20.52 8.18
N HIS A 199 -2.64 19.42 7.86
CA HIS A 199 -2.04 18.22 7.26
C HIS A 199 -1.35 18.55 5.93
N LEU A 200 -2.04 19.30 5.06
CA LEU A 200 -1.49 19.73 3.78
C LEU A 200 -0.25 20.61 3.95
N ASP A 201 -0.27 21.53 4.92
CA ASP A 201 0.90 22.38 5.23
C ASP A 201 2.07 21.60 5.82
N ARG A 202 1.80 20.49 6.50
CA ARG A 202 2.84 19.63 7.07
C ARG A 202 3.52 18.74 6.03
N TYR A 203 2.75 18.17 5.08
CA TYR A 203 3.25 17.08 4.23
C TYR A 203 3.35 17.42 2.74
N TYR A 204 2.59 18.42 2.25
CA TYR A 204 2.66 18.87 0.86
C TYR A 204 3.56 20.11 0.74
N THR A 205 4.82 19.97 1.14
CA THR A 205 5.76 21.08 1.28
C THR A 205 6.70 21.22 0.08
N ALA A 206 6.85 20.17 -0.73
CA ALA A 206 7.78 20.16 -1.85
C ALA A 206 7.29 21.11 -2.95
N GLN A 207 8.21 21.88 -3.54
CA GLN A 207 7.90 22.79 -4.65
C GLN A 207 8.23 22.14 -5.98
N THR A 208 7.30 22.22 -6.92
CA THR A 208 7.46 21.75 -8.30
C THR A 208 7.03 22.84 -9.28
N HIS A 209 7.29 22.65 -10.56
CA HIS A 209 6.86 23.59 -11.60
C HIS A 209 5.32 23.70 -11.75
N THR A 210 4.55 22.73 -11.23
CA THR A 210 3.08 22.72 -11.25
C THR A 210 2.44 23.12 -9.91
N GLY A 211 3.25 23.40 -8.89
CA GLY A 211 2.78 23.80 -7.56
C GLY A 211 3.38 22.95 -6.43
N ARG A 212 2.71 22.97 -5.28
CA ARG A 212 3.12 22.20 -4.10
C ARG A 212 2.84 20.71 -4.31
N ALA A 213 3.72 19.84 -3.86
CA ALA A 213 3.60 18.39 -4.01
C ALA A 213 3.83 17.67 -2.68
N LEU A 214 3.38 16.42 -2.62
CA LEU A 214 3.64 15.56 -1.46
C LEU A 214 5.15 15.35 -1.34
N SER A 215 5.68 15.57 -0.12
CA SER A 215 7.08 15.32 0.20
C SER A 215 7.20 13.95 0.87
N TYR A 216 7.86 13.01 0.21
CA TYR A 216 8.15 11.71 0.78
C TYR A 216 9.29 11.86 1.79
N GLN A 217 9.13 11.32 2.99
CA GLN A 217 10.10 11.43 4.08
C GLN A 217 10.40 10.02 4.61
N PRO A 218 11.48 9.37 4.14
CA PRO A 218 11.87 8.04 4.60
C PRO A 218 11.95 7.99 6.13
N GLY A 219 11.41 6.92 6.68
CA GLY A 219 11.30 6.67 8.11
C GLY A 219 10.26 7.52 8.87
N GLN A 220 9.72 8.58 8.27
CA GLN A 220 8.83 9.53 8.96
C GLN A 220 7.43 9.59 8.35
N PHE A 221 7.33 9.95 7.06
CA PHE A 221 6.09 10.08 6.32
C PHE A 221 6.26 9.52 4.90
N THR A 222 5.90 8.26 4.74
CA THR A 222 6.16 7.49 3.52
C THR A 222 4.89 7.20 2.73
N ARG A 223 3.99 8.19 2.67
CA ARG A 223 2.72 8.06 1.96
C ARG A 223 2.87 8.48 0.50
N LEU A 224 1.99 7.94 -0.33
CA LEU A 224 1.94 8.22 -1.77
C LEU A 224 0.70 9.04 -2.14
N PRO A 225 0.78 9.91 -3.15
CA PRO A 225 -0.41 10.50 -3.74
C PRO A 225 -1.19 9.44 -4.53
N ASN A 226 -2.42 9.76 -4.94
CA ASN A 226 -3.17 8.90 -5.86
C ASN A 226 -2.46 8.83 -7.21
N ARG A 227 -2.20 7.61 -7.69
CA ARG A 227 -1.48 7.35 -8.94
C ARG A 227 -2.37 7.00 -10.13
N TYR A 228 -3.70 6.99 -9.95
CA TYR A 228 -4.63 6.97 -11.08
C TYR A 228 -4.70 8.34 -11.72
N TYR A 229 -3.64 8.69 -12.43
CA TYR A 229 -3.58 9.88 -13.25
C TYR A 229 -4.60 9.72 -14.38
N ARG A 230 -5.51 10.69 -14.47
CA ARG A 230 -6.44 10.74 -15.60
C ARG A 230 -5.63 10.88 -16.89
N LEU A 231 -6.07 10.15 -17.92
CA LEU A 231 -6.04 10.61 -19.32
C LEU A 231 -6.91 11.86 -19.44
#